data_AF-A0A9P8F0D1-F1
#
_entry.id   AF-A0A9P8F0D1-F1
#
_cell.length_a   1.000
_cell.length_b   1.000
_cell.length_c   1.000
_cell.angle_alpha   90.00
_cell.angle_beta   90.00
_cell.angle_gamma   90.00
#
_symmetry.space_group_name_H-M   'P 1'
#
loop_
_entity.id
_entity.type
_entity.pdbx_description
1 polymer ?
#
loop_
_entity_poly.entity_id
_entity_poly.type
_entity_poly.pdbx_seq_one_letter_code
_entity_poly.pdbx_strand_id
1 'polypeptide(L)'
;MSSSFKSHRSVLEPATIAGPRPTAEDIHQALATFPRDTAAGLSGWSVPLLQEACTRKQVVEFLVQLCKQIQNGTAPGSQLLTASRLVTLDKEDGGVRPIAVGELIYRLVAKVLLRKQFATDQLAPFQLGVQSPGGVEPIVHLLRHAVDGNLKGYTHVCSADFQNAFNSVSRKAVSAATIMYAPEFYKPAKWAYDEPSALVMYDGTVITSSEG
;
A
#
# COMPACT_ATOMS: atom_id res chain seq x y z
N MET A 1 -15.79 26.00 42.25
CA MET A 1 -16.23 26.34 40.88
C MET A 1 -15.01 26.69 40.06
N SER A 2 -14.47 25.73 39.29
CA SER A 2 -13.47 25.99 38.25
C SER A 2 -13.72 24.98 37.14
N SER A 3 -14.47 25.42 36.14
CA SER A 3 -14.78 24.64 34.94
C SER A 3 -13.64 24.85 33.95
N SER A 4 -12.78 23.85 33.81
CA SER A 4 -11.76 23.81 32.76
C SER A 4 -12.41 23.40 31.45
N PHE A 5 -12.69 24.39 30.60
CA PHE A 5 -13.12 24.20 29.22
C PHE A 5 -12.06 23.41 28.44
N LYS A 6 -12.30 22.11 28.20
CA LYS A 6 -11.57 21.36 27.17
C LYS A 6 -12.14 21.78 25.81
N SER A 7 -11.39 22.63 25.12
CA SER A 7 -11.58 22.93 23.70
C SER A 7 -11.41 21.65 22.88
N HIS A 8 -12.51 20.96 22.60
CA HIS A 8 -12.60 19.98 21.52
C HIS A 8 -12.60 20.77 20.21
N ARG A 9 -11.41 21.08 19.67
CA ARG A 9 -11.30 21.42 18.25
C ARG A 9 -11.64 20.14 17.50
N SER A 10 -12.88 20.04 17.01
CA SER A 10 -13.23 19.10 15.96
C SER A 10 -12.34 19.42 14.77
N VAL A 11 -11.28 18.64 14.58
CA VAL A 11 -10.56 18.64 13.32
C VAL A 11 -11.56 18.12 12.30
N LEU A 12 -12.13 19.02 11.50
CA LEU A 12 -12.99 18.65 10.39
C LEU A 12 -12.18 17.66 9.54
N GLU A 13 -12.67 16.43 9.41
CA GLU A 13 -12.06 15.48 8.48
C GLU A 13 -12.06 16.11 7.08
N PRO A 14 -10.94 16.03 6.35
CA PRO A 14 -10.86 16.58 5.00
C PRO A 14 -11.96 15.98 4.12
N ALA A 15 -12.45 16.76 3.16
CA ALA A 15 -13.45 16.30 2.20
C ALA A 15 -12.89 15.13 1.37
N THR A 16 -13.26 13.90 1.71
CA THR A 16 -12.89 12.70 0.95
C THR A 16 -13.98 12.32 -0.03
N ILE A 17 -13.59 11.84 -1.20
CA ILE A 17 -14.53 11.28 -2.19
C ILE A 17 -14.63 9.77 -1.95
N ALA A 18 -15.84 9.22 -1.93
CA ALA A 18 -15.98 7.77 -1.90
C ALA A 18 -15.74 7.20 -3.32
N GLY A 19 -14.73 6.35 -3.47
CA GLY A 19 -14.50 5.65 -4.74
C GLY A 19 -15.65 4.70 -5.15
N PRO A 20 -15.63 4.16 -6.38
CA PRO A 20 -16.63 3.21 -6.87
C PRO A 20 -16.79 1.98 -5.97
N ARG A 21 -18.04 1.49 -5.87
CA ARG A 21 -18.38 0.35 -5.00
C ARG A 21 -17.75 -0.96 -5.52
N PRO A 22 -17.02 -1.72 -4.69
CA PRO A 22 -16.51 -3.05 -5.02
C PRO A 22 -17.63 -4.05 -5.31
N THR A 23 -17.36 -4.98 -6.22
CA THR A 23 -18.27 -6.04 -6.67
C THR A 23 -17.63 -7.43 -6.53
N ALA A 24 -18.43 -8.48 -6.62
CA ALA A 24 -17.93 -9.87 -6.63
C ALA A 24 -16.96 -10.12 -7.80
N GLU A 25 -17.25 -9.53 -8.96
CA GLU A 25 -16.37 -9.62 -10.13
C GLU A 25 -15.00 -9.02 -9.86
N ASP A 26 -14.93 -7.86 -9.17
CA ASP A 26 -13.64 -7.26 -8.80
C ASP A 26 -12.81 -8.19 -7.90
N ILE A 27 -13.45 -8.94 -6.99
CA ILE A 27 -12.78 -9.92 -6.14
C ILE A 27 -12.15 -11.03 -6.98
N HIS A 28 -12.93 -11.64 -7.88
CA HIS A 28 -12.44 -12.74 -8.72
C HIS A 28 -11.34 -12.29 -9.68
N GLN A 29 -11.50 -11.13 -10.31
CA GLN A 29 -10.47 -10.56 -11.19
C GLN A 29 -9.18 -10.25 -10.44
N ALA A 30 -9.27 -9.66 -9.25
CA ALA A 30 -8.08 -9.39 -8.45
C ALA A 30 -7.41 -10.69 -7.99
N LEU A 31 -8.18 -11.66 -7.49
CA LEU A 31 -7.67 -12.94 -6.98
C LEU A 31 -6.99 -13.78 -8.09
N ALA A 32 -7.55 -13.78 -9.31
CA ALA A 32 -6.98 -14.49 -10.46
C ALA A 32 -5.57 -14.00 -10.86
N THR A 33 -5.20 -12.77 -10.49
CA THR A 33 -3.89 -12.18 -10.81
C THR A 33 -2.83 -12.41 -9.74
N PHE A 34 -3.13 -13.16 -8.67
CA PHE A 34 -2.12 -13.55 -7.69
C PHE A 34 -1.37 -14.80 -8.15
N PRO A 35 -0.02 -14.81 -8.13
CA PRO A 35 0.76 -16.03 -8.28
C PRO A 35 0.37 -17.06 -7.22
N ARG A 36 0.24 -18.33 -7.61
CA ARG A 36 -0.22 -19.42 -6.73
C ARG A 36 0.69 -19.63 -5.51
N ASP A 37 1.97 -19.34 -5.67
CA ASP A 37 3.06 -19.44 -4.70
C ASP A 37 3.27 -18.16 -3.87
N THR A 38 2.35 -17.19 -3.95
CA THR A 38 2.39 -16.00 -3.11
C THR A 38 2.45 -16.39 -1.64
N ALA A 39 3.48 -15.91 -0.94
CA ALA A 39 3.65 -16.17 0.50
C ALA A 39 2.45 -15.68 1.33
N ALA A 40 1.99 -16.54 2.23
CA ALA A 40 0.94 -16.24 3.20
C ALA A 40 1.46 -15.32 4.32
N GLY A 41 0.58 -14.49 4.88
CA GLY A 41 0.82 -13.73 6.10
C GLY A 41 0.74 -14.61 7.36
N LEU A 42 0.47 -13.98 8.51
CA LEU A 42 0.42 -14.66 9.82
C LEU A 42 -0.74 -15.65 9.96
N SER A 43 -1.85 -15.41 9.26
CA SER A 43 -3.04 -16.26 9.26
C SER A 43 -2.82 -17.62 8.57
N GLY A 44 -1.76 -17.74 7.75
CA GLY A 44 -1.53 -18.92 6.92
C GLY A 44 -2.43 -19.02 5.68
N TRP A 45 -3.30 -18.02 5.40
CA TRP A 45 -4.11 -18.00 4.18
C TRP A 45 -3.22 -17.95 2.94
N SER A 46 -3.32 -19.00 2.12
CA SER A 46 -2.65 -19.10 0.83
C SER A 46 -3.61 -18.79 -0.32
N VAL A 47 -3.06 -18.46 -1.49
CA VAL A 47 -3.87 -18.19 -2.68
C VAL A 47 -4.77 -19.38 -3.05
N PRO A 48 -4.32 -20.65 -3.05
CA PRO A 48 -5.19 -21.79 -3.31
C PRO A 48 -6.34 -21.93 -2.31
N LEU A 49 -6.08 -21.73 -1.01
CA LEU A 49 -7.12 -21.80 0.02
C LEU A 49 -8.17 -20.69 -0.19
N LEU A 50 -7.71 -19.48 -0.50
CA LEU A 50 -8.61 -18.35 -0.74
C LEU A 50 -9.42 -18.52 -2.04
N GLN A 51 -8.81 -19.08 -3.09
CA GLN A 51 -9.52 -19.45 -4.33
C GLN A 51 -10.61 -20.48 -4.07
N GLU A 52 -10.30 -21.54 -3.31
CA GLU A 52 -11.28 -22.56 -2.93
C GLU A 52 -12.39 -21.97 -2.07
N ALA A 53 -12.07 -21.13 -1.08
CA ALA A 53 -13.06 -20.47 -0.23
C ALA A 53 -13.98 -19.56 -1.05
N CYS A 54 -13.46 -18.86 -2.05
CA CYS A 54 -14.23 -17.99 -2.95
C CYS A 54 -15.17 -18.74 -3.91
N THR A 55 -15.18 -20.07 -3.92
CA THR A 55 -16.27 -20.84 -4.56
C THR A 55 -17.59 -20.67 -3.82
N ARG A 56 -17.53 -20.29 -2.53
CA ARG A 56 -18.69 -20.04 -1.68
C ARG A 56 -19.12 -18.59 -1.79
N LYS A 57 -20.35 -18.38 -2.25
CA LYS A 57 -20.97 -17.05 -2.39
C LYS A 57 -20.83 -16.18 -1.12
N GLN A 58 -21.02 -16.78 0.05
CA GLN A 58 -20.94 -16.07 1.34
C GLN A 58 -19.54 -15.49 1.61
N VAL A 59 -18.48 -16.18 1.18
CA VAL A 59 -17.10 -15.69 1.33
C VAL A 59 -16.87 -14.49 0.43
N VAL A 60 -17.34 -14.55 -0.82
CA VAL A 60 -17.23 -13.43 -1.75
C VAL A 60 -18.03 -12.22 -1.26
N GLU A 61 -19.25 -12.42 -0.76
CA GLU A 61 -20.07 -11.36 -0.16
C GLU A 61 -19.38 -10.72 1.06
N PHE A 62 -18.74 -11.53 1.91
CA PHE A 62 -17.92 -11.06 3.02
C PHE A 62 -16.74 -10.20 2.53
N LEU A 63 -15.99 -10.67 1.53
CA LEU A 63 -14.86 -9.92 0.98
C LEU A 63 -15.29 -8.59 0.35
N VAL A 64 -16.42 -8.56 -0.38
CA VAL A 64 -17.01 -7.32 -0.90
C VAL A 64 -17.38 -6.38 0.24
N GLN A 65 -17.97 -6.90 1.32
CA GLN A 65 -18.31 -6.09 2.49
C GLN A 65 -17.06 -5.54 3.18
N LEU A 66 -16.01 -6.35 3.32
CA LEU A 66 -14.73 -5.94 3.88
C LEU A 66 -14.08 -4.83 3.03
N CYS A 67 -14.10 -4.95 1.70
CA CYS A 67 -13.64 -3.88 0.81
C CYS A 67 -14.37 -2.56 1.08
N LYS A 68 -15.71 -2.59 1.19
CA LYS A 68 -16.51 -1.39 1.49
C LYS A 68 -16.17 -0.80 2.85
N GLN A 69 -15.96 -1.63 3.86
CA GLN A 69 -15.63 -1.16 5.20
C GLN A 69 -14.22 -0.55 5.26
N ILE A 70 -13.22 -1.18 4.63
CA ILE A 70 -11.85 -0.63 4.55
C ILE A 70 -11.85 0.67 3.76
N GLN A 71 -12.56 0.72 2.62
CA GLN A 71 -12.71 1.94 1.82
C GLN A 71 -13.33 3.11 2.62
N ASN A 72 -14.20 2.82 3.58
CA ASN A 72 -14.79 3.82 4.46
C ASN A 72 -14.01 4.03 5.78
N GLY A 73 -12.92 3.29 6.00
CA GLY A 73 -12.13 3.32 7.22
C GLY A 73 -12.84 2.76 8.46
N THR A 74 -13.85 1.91 8.29
CA THR A 74 -14.69 1.37 9.37
C THR A 74 -14.54 -0.12 9.62
N ALA A 75 -13.66 -0.80 8.88
CA ALA A 75 -13.48 -2.24 9.03
C ALA A 75 -12.92 -2.59 10.42
N PRO A 76 -13.48 -3.61 11.10
CA PRO A 76 -12.90 -4.10 12.34
C PRO A 76 -11.59 -4.87 12.06
N GLY A 77 -10.79 -5.07 13.11
CA GLY A 77 -9.62 -5.96 13.04
C GLY A 77 -8.45 -5.41 12.21
N SER A 78 -8.30 -4.08 12.11
CA SER A 78 -7.15 -3.44 11.43
C SER A 78 -5.82 -4.02 11.92
N GLN A 79 -5.63 -4.15 13.24
CA GLN A 79 -4.42 -4.72 13.83
C GLN A 79 -4.08 -6.13 13.31
N LEU A 80 -5.08 -6.97 13.05
CA LEU A 80 -4.87 -8.32 12.53
C LEU A 80 -4.57 -8.30 11.02
N LEU A 81 -5.30 -7.48 10.27
CA LEU A 81 -5.21 -7.41 8.81
C LEU A 81 -3.96 -6.65 8.33
N THR A 82 -3.42 -5.72 9.13
CA THR A 82 -2.19 -4.99 8.81
C THR A 82 -0.95 -5.63 9.44
N ALA A 83 -1.12 -6.56 10.39
CA ALA A 83 0.01 -7.34 10.91
C ALA A 83 0.69 -8.15 9.80
N SER A 84 2.01 -8.27 9.92
CA SER A 84 2.84 -8.87 8.89
C SER A 84 3.85 -9.82 9.49
N ARG A 85 4.20 -10.89 8.75
CA ARG A 85 5.37 -11.71 9.07
C ARG A 85 6.61 -11.00 8.55
N LEU A 86 7.59 -10.77 9.39
CA LEU A 86 8.85 -10.15 9.02
C LEU A 86 9.86 -11.21 8.62
N VAL A 87 10.37 -11.10 7.39
CA VAL A 87 11.43 -11.96 6.86
C VAL A 87 12.61 -11.08 6.49
N THR A 88 13.80 -11.42 6.98
CA THR A 88 15.04 -10.71 6.65
C THR A 88 15.72 -11.38 5.47
N LEU A 89 16.09 -10.60 4.46
CA LEU A 89 16.94 -11.03 3.36
C LEU A 89 18.31 -10.40 3.51
N ASP A 90 19.36 -11.18 3.27
CA ASP A 90 20.72 -10.67 3.26
C ASP A 90 20.99 -9.93 1.95
N LYS A 91 21.64 -8.78 2.05
CA LYS A 91 22.22 -8.09 0.90
C LYS A 91 23.65 -8.57 0.69
N GLU A 92 24.13 -8.44 -0.55
CA GLU A 92 25.51 -8.76 -0.92
C GLU A 92 26.54 -7.91 -0.16
N ASP A 93 26.16 -6.70 0.26
CA ASP A 93 27.00 -5.76 1.02
C ASP A 93 27.01 -6.02 2.54
N GLY A 94 26.36 -7.09 3.01
CA GLY A 94 26.21 -7.42 4.43
C GLY A 94 25.10 -6.65 5.14
N GLY A 95 24.37 -5.77 4.45
CA GLY A 95 23.16 -5.16 4.98
C GLY A 95 21.96 -6.11 4.99
N VAL A 96 20.89 -5.74 5.70
CA VAL A 96 19.65 -6.54 5.76
C VAL A 96 18.53 -5.83 5.00
N ARG A 97 17.72 -6.58 4.27
CA ARG A 97 16.47 -6.12 3.65
C ARG A 97 15.29 -6.80 4.35
N PRO A 98 14.64 -6.14 5.32
CA PRO A 98 13.43 -6.65 5.93
C PRO A 98 12.26 -6.59 4.94
N ILE A 99 11.54 -7.69 4.82
CA ILE A 99 10.32 -7.82 4.02
C ILE A 99 9.17 -8.14 4.97
N ALA A 100 8.21 -7.23 5.04
CA ALA A 100 6.95 -7.44 5.75
C ALA A 100 5.95 -8.16 4.82
N VAL A 101 5.70 -9.44 5.07
CA VAL A 101 4.70 -10.23 4.36
C VAL A 101 3.34 -10.04 5.04
N GLY A 102 2.56 -9.12 4.50
CA GLY A 102 1.23 -8.78 4.99
C GLY A 102 0.17 -9.85 4.75
N GLU A 103 -0.96 -9.71 5.44
CA GLU A 103 -2.11 -10.60 5.36
C GLU A 103 -2.70 -10.65 3.93
N LEU A 104 -3.00 -11.86 3.43
CA LEU A 104 -3.39 -12.06 2.03
C LEU A 104 -4.77 -11.48 1.69
N ILE A 105 -5.75 -11.60 2.60
CA ILE A 105 -7.07 -10.98 2.50
C ILE A 105 -6.92 -9.46 2.43
N TYR A 106 -6.09 -8.85 3.28
CA TYR A 106 -5.84 -7.40 3.19
C TYR A 106 -5.20 -7.03 1.84
N ARG A 107 -4.19 -7.78 1.38
CA ARG A 107 -3.55 -7.57 0.08
C ARG A 107 -4.55 -7.70 -1.08
N LEU A 108 -5.48 -8.65 -1.01
CA LEU A 108 -6.55 -8.81 -1.99
C LEU A 108 -7.47 -7.59 -1.99
N VAL A 109 -7.95 -7.15 -0.81
CA VAL A 109 -8.82 -5.97 -0.69
C VAL A 109 -8.12 -4.71 -1.21
N ALA A 110 -6.87 -4.46 -0.78
CA ALA A 110 -6.08 -3.33 -1.26
C ALA A 110 -5.91 -3.36 -2.79
N LYS A 111 -5.65 -4.54 -3.36
CA LYS A 111 -5.56 -4.72 -4.82
C LYS A 111 -6.87 -4.43 -5.53
N VAL A 112 -8.01 -4.84 -4.98
CA VAL A 112 -9.35 -4.54 -5.52
C VAL A 112 -9.59 -3.04 -5.54
N LEU A 113 -9.31 -2.34 -4.43
CA LEU A 113 -9.47 -0.89 -4.34
C LEU A 113 -8.55 -0.17 -5.34
N LEU A 114 -7.27 -0.52 -5.39
CA LEU A 114 -6.31 0.07 -6.32
C LEU A 114 -6.75 -0.16 -7.77
N ARG A 115 -7.06 -1.39 -8.18
CA ARG A 115 -7.49 -1.68 -9.56
C ARG A 115 -8.72 -0.90 -10.00
N LYS A 116 -9.63 -0.62 -9.07
CA LYS A 116 -10.93 -0.01 -9.39
C LYS A 116 -10.90 1.51 -9.38
N GLN A 117 -9.98 2.11 -8.63
CA GLN A 117 -10.00 3.54 -8.30
C GLN A 117 -8.75 4.28 -8.77
N PHE A 118 -7.62 3.59 -8.90
CA PHE A 118 -6.35 4.22 -9.24
C PHE A 118 -6.38 4.82 -10.65
N ALA A 119 -5.89 6.05 -10.74
CA ALA A 119 -5.65 6.74 -12.00
C ALA A 119 -4.21 7.26 -12.05
N THR A 120 -3.57 7.18 -13.22
CA THR A 120 -2.14 7.48 -13.36
C THR A 120 -1.80 8.95 -13.16
N ASP A 121 -2.76 9.86 -13.37
CA ASP A 121 -2.64 11.30 -13.14
C ASP A 121 -2.60 11.69 -11.65
N GLN A 122 -2.88 10.74 -10.75
CA GLN A 122 -2.67 10.89 -9.31
C GLN A 122 -1.19 10.81 -8.90
N LEU A 123 -0.33 10.32 -9.79
CA LEU A 123 1.10 10.24 -9.53
C LEU A 123 1.86 11.38 -10.22
N ALA A 124 3.08 11.61 -9.74
CA ALA A 124 3.96 12.62 -10.30
C ALA A 124 4.22 12.36 -11.81
N PRO A 125 4.29 13.41 -12.64
CA PRO A 125 4.64 13.26 -14.04
C PRO A 125 6.03 12.61 -14.16
N PHE A 126 6.20 11.74 -15.16
CA PHE A 126 7.45 11.00 -15.40
C PHE A 126 7.88 10.05 -14.28
N GLN A 127 7.00 9.69 -13.34
CA GLN A 127 7.23 8.52 -12.50
C GLN A 127 7.23 7.26 -13.38
N LEU A 128 8.21 6.38 -13.19
CA LEU A 128 8.37 5.16 -13.97
C LEU A 128 8.24 3.88 -13.11
N GLY A 129 7.92 4.06 -11.82
CA GLY A 129 7.92 2.97 -10.83
C GLY A 129 6.60 2.23 -10.70
N VAL A 130 5.47 2.87 -11.01
CA VAL A 130 4.12 2.30 -10.81
C VAL A 130 3.31 2.43 -12.08
N GLN A 131 2.75 1.33 -12.59
CA GLN A 131 1.91 1.32 -13.80
C GLN A 131 2.54 2.06 -15.00
N SER A 132 3.86 1.94 -15.18
CA SER A 132 4.57 2.49 -16.34
C SER A 132 4.89 1.38 -17.33
N PRO A 133 4.33 1.39 -18.56
CA PRO A 133 4.71 0.45 -19.61
C PRO A 133 6.22 0.54 -19.91
N GLY A 134 6.90 -0.61 -19.97
CA GLY A 134 8.37 -0.67 -20.10
C GLY A 134 9.15 -0.36 -18.82
N GLY A 135 8.47 -0.03 -17.71
CA GLY A 135 9.10 0.17 -16.40
C GLY A 135 10.23 1.20 -16.45
N VAL A 136 11.46 0.75 -16.16
CA VAL A 136 12.67 1.59 -16.13
C VAL A 136 13.36 1.72 -17.50
N GLU A 137 12.90 1.05 -18.55
CA GLU A 137 13.49 1.17 -19.89
C GLU A 137 13.51 2.62 -20.41
N PRO A 138 12.44 3.44 -20.25
CA PRO A 138 12.44 4.81 -20.74
C PRO A 138 13.56 5.68 -20.16
N ILE A 139 13.91 5.53 -18.88
CA ILE A 139 15.00 6.31 -18.27
C ILE A 139 16.37 5.86 -18.79
N VAL A 140 16.55 4.57 -19.09
CA VAL A 140 17.79 4.07 -19.71
C VAL A 140 17.97 4.66 -21.10
N HIS A 141 16.91 4.70 -21.91
CA HIS A 141 16.96 5.32 -23.24
C HIS A 141 17.17 6.83 -23.19
N LEU A 142 16.52 7.53 -22.25
CA LEU A 142 16.71 8.97 -22.03
C LEU A 142 18.17 9.28 -21.67
N LEU A 143 18.75 8.51 -20.75
CA LEU A 143 20.16 8.67 -20.35
C LEU A 143 21.12 8.42 -21.53
N ARG A 144 20.87 7.39 -22.34
CA ARG A 144 21.67 7.15 -23.57
C ARG A 144 21.62 8.34 -24.52
N HIS A 145 20.43 8.86 -24.81
CA HIS A 145 20.28 10.06 -25.65
C HIS A 145 20.97 11.29 -25.06
N ALA A 146 20.97 11.44 -23.73
CA ALA A 146 21.69 12.52 -23.06
C ALA A 146 23.21 12.40 -23.28
N VAL A 147 23.75 11.21 -23.05
CA VAL A 147 25.19 10.91 -23.19
C VAL A 147 25.66 11.03 -24.64
N ASP A 148 24.84 10.62 -25.61
CA ASP A 148 25.13 10.72 -27.04
C ASP A 148 25.06 12.16 -27.56
N GLY A 149 24.75 13.15 -26.71
CA GLY A 149 24.65 14.57 -27.09
C GLY A 149 23.37 14.92 -27.84
N ASN A 150 22.39 14.02 -27.87
CA ASN A 150 21.12 14.23 -28.57
C ASN A 150 20.13 15.08 -27.78
N LEU A 151 20.34 15.29 -26.48
CA LEU A 151 19.55 16.21 -25.65
C LEU A 151 20.24 17.56 -25.48
N LYS A 152 19.79 18.56 -26.23
CA LYS A 152 20.30 19.93 -26.12
C LYS A 152 19.84 20.57 -24.80
N GLY A 153 20.74 21.31 -24.16
CA GLY A 153 20.45 22.07 -22.93
C GLY A 153 20.68 21.31 -21.62
N TYR A 154 21.05 20.02 -21.67
CA TYR A 154 21.41 19.22 -20.50
C TYR A 154 22.90 18.89 -20.55
N THR A 155 23.64 19.20 -19.48
CA THR A 155 25.11 19.05 -19.42
C THR A 155 25.59 18.09 -18.34
N HIS A 156 24.70 17.72 -17.40
CA HIS A 156 25.04 16.91 -16.23
C HIS A 156 23.90 15.94 -15.92
N VAL A 157 24.23 14.80 -15.32
CA VAL A 157 23.28 13.82 -14.77
C VAL A 157 23.44 13.80 -13.26
N CYS A 158 22.32 13.86 -12.53
CA CYS A 158 22.28 13.73 -11.08
C CYS A 158 21.56 12.43 -10.72
N SER A 159 22.14 11.65 -9.81
CA SER A 159 21.51 10.47 -9.21
C SER A 159 21.28 10.75 -7.73
N ALA A 160 20.07 10.48 -7.26
CA ALA A 160 19.69 10.59 -5.86
C ALA A 160 19.01 9.29 -5.44
N ASP A 161 19.33 8.82 -4.25
CA ASP A 161 18.71 7.64 -3.64
C ASP A 161 18.27 7.96 -2.22
N PHE A 162 17.12 7.41 -1.82
CA PHE A 162 16.58 7.60 -0.49
C PHE A 162 17.00 6.44 0.40
N GLN A 163 17.71 6.74 1.48
CA GLN A 163 18.00 5.75 2.50
C GLN A 163 16.71 5.31 3.19
N ASN A 164 16.44 4.00 3.21
CA ASN A 164 15.33 3.40 3.96
C ASN A 164 13.94 4.02 3.67
N ALA A 165 13.69 4.38 2.41
CA ALA A 165 12.56 5.22 2.01
C ALA A 165 11.19 4.82 2.59
N PHE A 166 10.87 3.51 2.61
CA PHE A 166 9.57 3.03 3.09
C PHE A 166 9.35 3.23 4.59
N ASN A 167 10.41 3.20 5.40
CA ASN A 167 10.31 3.31 6.85
C ASN A 167 10.53 4.75 7.34
N SER A 168 11.23 5.57 6.55
CA SER A 168 11.58 6.96 6.91
C SER A 168 10.70 8.03 6.27
N VAL A 169 9.77 7.65 5.40
CA VAL A 169 8.78 8.60 4.87
C VAL A 169 7.78 8.99 5.95
N SER A 170 7.50 10.28 6.08
CA SER A 170 6.56 10.74 7.11
C SER A 170 5.12 10.36 6.81
N ARG A 171 4.45 9.68 7.75
CA ARG A 171 3.02 9.32 7.61
C ARG A 171 2.13 10.54 7.45
N LYS A 172 2.50 11.65 8.09
CA LYS A 172 1.80 12.93 7.93
C LYS A 172 1.94 13.47 6.51
N ALA A 173 3.12 13.36 5.91
CA ALA A 173 3.35 13.79 4.54
C ALA A 173 2.61 12.89 3.54
N VAL A 174 2.64 11.57 3.74
CA VAL A 174 1.86 10.60 2.94
C VAL A 174 0.37 10.94 3.02
N SER A 175 -0.16 11.12 4.23
CA SER A 175 -1.56 11.50 4.48
C SER A 175 -1.95 12.79 3.76
N ALA A 176 -1.14 13.84 3.87
CA ALA A 176 -1.38 15.11 3.17
C ALA A 176 -1.36 14.95 1.65
N ALA A 177 -0.40 14.20 1.11
CA ALA A 177 -0.31 13.91 -0.33
C ALA A 177 -1.50 13.07 -0.82
N THR A 178 -1.94 12.07 -0.05
CA THR A 178 -3.14 11.28 -0.39
C THR A 178 -4.38 12.17 -0.45
N ILE A 179 -4.59 13.07 0.52
CA ILE A 179 -5.71 14.02 0.46
C ILE A 179 -5.65 14.89 -0.80
N MET A 180 -4.45 15.34 -1.17
CA MET A 180 -4.27 16.28 -2.27
C MET A 180 -4.43 15.64 -3.66
N TYR A 181 -3.87 14.44 -3.86
CA TYR A 181 -3.75 13.83 -5.19
C TYR A 181 -4.63 12.61 -5.40
N ALA A 182 -5.04 11.92 -4.34
CA ALA A 182 -5.80 10.67 -4.42
C ALA A 182 -6.79 10.54 -3.24
N PRO A 183 -7.71 11.51 -3.06
CA PRO A 183 -8.52 11.68 -1.85
C PRO A 183 -9.42 10.48 -1.51
N GLU A 184 -9.77 9.65 -2.48
CA GLU A 184 -10.53 8.42 -2.30
C GLU A 184 -9.77 7.33 -1.54
N PHE A 185 -8.44 7.40 -1.53
CA PHE A 185 -7.59 6.48 -0.78
C PHE A 185 -7.27 6.98 0.64
N TYR A 186 -7.67 8.19 1.02
CA TYR A 186 -7.34 8.72 2.34
C TYR A 186 -7.87 7.85 3.48
N LYS A 187 -9.16 7.49 3.44
CA LYS A 187 -9.78 6.64 4.48
C LYS A 187 -9.16 5.24 4.57
N PRO A 188 -8.98 4.49 3.47
CA PRO A 188 -8.32 3.17 3.55
C PRO A 188 -6.84 3.29 3.94
N ALA A 189 -6.12 4.33 3.49
CA ALA A 189 -4.74 4.56 3.90
C ALA A 189 -4.64 4.89 5.38
N LYS A 190 -5.48 5.79 5.88
CA LYS A 190 -5.57 6.10 7.31
C LYS A 190 -5.87 4.82 8.09
N TRP A 191 -6.91 4.06 7.72
CA TRP A 191 -7.26 2.81 8.38
C TRP A 191 -6.09 1.81 8.47
N ALA A 192 -5.22 1.77 7.47
CA ALA A 192 -4.08 0.87 7.42
C ALA A 192 -2.84 1.40 8.18
N TYR A 193 -2.60 2.71 8.16
CA TYR A 193 -1.32 3.32 8.56
C TYR A 193 -1.39 4.25 9.79
N ASP A 194 -2.58 4.57 10.33
CA ASP A 194 -2.70 5.46 11.51
C ASP A 194 -2.00 4.87 12.73
N GLU A 195 -2.11 3.55 12.90
CA GLU A 195 -1.55 2.81 14.03
C GLU A 195 -0.36 1.95 13.62
N PRO A 196 0.68 1.82 14.47
CA PRO A 196 1.73 0.83 14.28
C PRO A 196 1.17 -0.59 14.15
N SER A 197 1.62 -1.31 13.13
CA SER A 197 1.26 -2.71 12.88
C SER A 197 2.28 -3.64 13.53
N ALA A 198 1.83 -4.82 13.96
CA ALA A 198 2.72 -5.86 14.48
C ALA A 198 3.52 -6.52 13.34
N LEU A 199 4.84 -6.59 13.50
CA LEU A 199 5.76 -7.29 12.63
C LEU A 199 6.33 -8.47 13.42
N VAL A 200 5.95 -9.69 13.04
CA VAL A 200 6.30 -10.91 13.79
C VAL A 200 7.44 -11.63 13.10
N MET A 201 8.53 -11.85 13.84
CA MET A 201 9.72 -12.56 13.39
C MET A 201 9.55 -14.09 13.53
N TYR A 202 10.48 -14.86 12.96
CA TYR A 202 10.42 -16.33 12.94
C TYR A 202 10.54 -16.95 14.34
N ASP A 203 11.22 -16.28 15.27
CA ASP A 203 11.42 -16.68 16.67
C ASP A 203 10.24 -16.29 17.58
N GLY A 204 9.19 -15.67 17.00
CA GLY A 204 8.03 -15.16 17.73
C GLY A 204 8.21 -13.75 18.29
N THR A 205 9.39 -13.13 18.11
CA THR A 205 9.61 -11.74 18.51
C THR A 205 8.68 -10.82 17.72
N VAL A 206 8.03 -9.89 18.42
CA VAL A 206 7.14 -8.90 17.82
C VAL A 206 7.80 -7.53 17.91
N ILE A 207 7.97 -6.87 16.76
CA ILE A 207 8.35 -5.47 16.68
C ILE A 207 7.20 -4.66 16.06
N THR A 208 7.13 -3.37 16.35
CA THR A 208 6.08 -2.50 15.82
C THR A 208 6.58 -1.74 14.60
N SER A 209 5.74 -1.56 13.58
CA SER A 209 6.04 -0.65 12.48
C SER A 209 5.98 0.79 12.99
N SER A 210 7.13 1.34 13.38
CA SER A 210 7.29 2.77 13.71
C SER A 210 7.85 3.52 12.51
N GLU A 211 7.40 4.77 12.32
CA GLU A 211 8.13 5.73 11.49
C GLU A 211 9.52 5.95 12.14
N GLY A 212 10.58 5.89 11.33
CA GLY A 212 11.98 5.99 11.77
C GLY A 212 12.68 7.21 11.22
#